data_AF-A0A381KNE6-F1
#
_entry.id   AF-A0A381KNE6-F1
#
_cell.length_a   1.000
_cell.length_b   1.000
_cell.length_c   1.000
_cell.angle_alpha   90.00
_cell.angle_beta   90.00
_cell.angle_gamma   90.00
#
_symmetry.space_group_name_H-M   'P 1'
#
loop_
_entity.id
_entity.type
_entity.pdbx_description
1 polymer ?
#
loop_
_entity_poly.entity_id
_entity_poly.type
_entity_poly.pdbx_seq_one_letter_code
_entity_poly.pdbx_strand_id
1 'polypeptide(L)'
;MTRRAPSVKNSQPWYFHKDERGLHLFEKRPKKHCEDMNKVSLGVALRHFDIACIKNKIDVSYEKLPIRNKIGKSYFITVVEHVKPEEETQEENVTLEKEESQDE
;
A
#
# COMPACT_ATOMS: atom_id res chain seq x y z
N MET A 1 -9.09 0.14 5.73
CA MET A 1 -9.78 -1.16 5.96
C MET A 1 -8.98 -2.15 6.79
N THR A 2 -7.65 -2.13 6.74
CA THR A 2 -6.77 -3.14 7.38
C THR A 2 -6.91 -3.29 8.89
N ARG A 3 -7.19 -2.20 9.63
CA ARG A 3 -7.41 -2.27 11.09
C ARG A 3 -8.67 -3.08 11.48
N ARG A 4 -9.57 -3.33 10.54
CA ARG A 4 -10.78 -4.16 10.74
C ARG A 4 -10.58 -5.62 10.33
N ALA A 5 -9.39 -5.99 9.88
CA ALA A 5 -9.10 -7.38 9.51
C ALA A 5 -9.20 -8.30 10.74
N PRO A 6 -9.77 -9.50 10.61
CA PRO A 6 -9.75 -10.47 11.69
C PRO A 6 -8.33 -11.03 11.89
N SER A 7 -8.04 -11.49 13.11
CA SER A 7 -6.76 -12.11 13.46
C SER A 7 -6.90 -13.12 14.58
N VAL A 8 -5.92 -14.02 14.69
CA VAL A 8 -5.83 -14.97 15.80
C VAL A 8 -5.91 -14.22 17.14
N LYS A 9 -6.90 -14.58 17.96
CA LYS A 9 -7.16 -13.98 19.27
C LYS A 9 -7.30 -12.44 19.24
N ASN A 10 -7.74 -11.87 18.11
CA ASN A 10 -7.78 -10.41 17.88
C ASN A 10 -6.44 -9.70 18.17
N SER A 11 -5.32 -10.39 17.97
CA SER A 11 -3.98 -9.90 18.34
C SER A 11 -3.46 -8.81 17.39
N GLN A 12 -4.01 -8.72 16.18
CA GLN A 12 -3.64 -7.76 15.14
C GLN A 12 -2.10 -7.68 14.97
N PRO A 13 -1.47 -8.81 14.58
CA PRO A 13 -0.02 -8.95 14.59
C PRO A 13 0.68 -8.22 13.43
N TRP A 14 -0.04 -7.41 12.65
CA TRP A 14 0.55 -6.60 11.57
C TRP A 14 1.06 -5.25 12.07
N TYR A 15 2.17 -4.82 11.46
CA TYR A 15 2.73 -3.49 11.60
C TYR A 15 3.18 -2.99 10.23
N PHE A 16 2.67 -1.83 9.81
CA PHE A 16 3.06 -1.18 8.56
C PHE A 16 4.08 -0.07 8.83
N HIS A 17 5.08 0.04 7.97
CA HIS A 17 6.10 1.09 8.04
C HIS A 17 6.44 1.56 6.62
N LYS A 18 6.33 2.86 6.37
CA LYS A 18 6.66 3.47 5.07
C LYS A 18 8.11 3.94 5.09
N ASP A 19 8.87 3.60 4.05
CA ASP A 19 10.18 4.17 3.73
C ASP A 19 10.22 4.61 2.25
N GLU A 20 11.40 4.97 1.75
CA GLU A 20 11.62 5.38 0.34
C GLU A 20 11.38 4.25 -0.67
N ARG A 21 11.49 2.99 -0.25
CA ARG A 21 11.33 1.80 -1.10
C ARG A 21 9.90 1.28 -1.12
N GLY A 22 9.04 1.77 -0.23
CA GLY A 22 7.62 1.47 -0.22
C GLY A 22 7.05 1.29 1.19
N LEU A 23 5.93 0.57 1.25
CA LEU A 23 5.23 0.29 2.49
C LEU A 23 5.51 -1.15 2.94
N HIS A 24 6.31 -1.31 3.97
CA HIS A 24 6.69 -2.60 4.52
C HIS A 24 5.69 -3.11 5.55
N LEU A 25 5.32 -4.38 5.41
CA LEU A 25 4.54 -5.14 6.38
C LEU A 25 5.48 -6.01 7.22
N PHE A 26 5.40 -5.82 8.53
CA PHE A 26 6.11 -6.61 9.54
C PHE A 26 5.14 -7.33 10.46
N GLU A 27 5.55 -8.49 10.95
CA GLU A 27 4.95 -9.16 12.09
C GLU A 27 5.41 -8.47 13.40
N LYS A 28 4.46 -8.05 14.23
CA LYS A 28 4.70 -7.72 15.63
C LYS A 28 5.12 -8.98 16.37
N ARG A 29 5.90 -8.83 17.44
CA ARG A 29 6.37 -9.95 18.25
C ARG A 29 5.22 -10.91 18.58
N PRO A 30 5.30 -12.20 18.17
CA PRO A 30 4.22 -13.15 18.38
C PRO A 30 3.99 -13.39 19.88
N LYS A 31 2.73 -13.56 20.26
CA LYS A 31 2.39 -14.22 21.53
C LYS A 31 2.71 -15.70 21.38
N LYS A 32 3.17 -16.35 22.46
CA LYS A 32 3.52 -17.79 22.44
C LYS A 32 2.42 -18.64 21.79
N HIS A 33 2.81 -19.57 20.92
CA HIS A 33 1.94 -20.53 20.24
C HIS A 33 0.95 -19.90 19.24
N CYS A 34 1.32 -18.79 18.62
CA CYS A 34 0.53 -18.11 17.58
C CYS A 34 1.36 -17.77 16.34
N GLU A 35 2.60 -18.25 16.26
CA GLU A 35 3.59 -17.87 15.25
C GLU A 35 3.09 -18.16 13.83
N ASP A 36 2.56 -19.36 13.58
CA ASP A 36 2.05 -19.71 12.25
C ASP A 36 0.70 -19.04 11.94
N MET A 37 -0.17 -18.92 12.94
CA MET A 37 -1.47 -18.25 12.78
C MET A 37 -1.33 -16.73 12.60
N ASN A 38 -0.24 -16.14 13.07
CA ASN A 38 0.08 -14.75 12.82
C ASN A 38 0.39 -14.51 11.34
N LYS A 39 1.08 -15.43 10.66
CA LYS A 39 1.32 -15.33 9.21
C LYS A 39 0.01 -15.37 8.42
N VAL A 40 -0.93 -16.23 8.83
CA VAL A 40 -2.29 -16.24 8.25
C VAL A 40 -2.99 -14.89 8.50
N SER A 41 -2.93 -14.39 9.74
CA SER A 41 -3.51 -13.10 10.11
C SER A 41 -2.90 -11.91 9.34
N LEU A 42 -1.59 -11.94 9.07
CA LEU A 42 -0.88 -10.98 8.23
C LEU A 42 -1.40 -11.01 6.79
N GLY A 43 -1.58 -12.20 6.21
CA GLY A 43 -2.16 -12.37 4.88
C GLY A 43 -3.57 -11.80 4.77
N VAL A 44 -4.41 -12.04 5.78
CA VAL A 44 -5.77 -11.45 5.85
C VAL A 44 -5.72 -9.92 5.90
N ALA A 45 -4.84 -9.36 6.72
CA ALA A 45 -4.64 -7.91 6.78
C ALA A 45 -4.12 -7.33 5.46
N LEU A 46 -3.21 -8.03 4.79
CA LEU A 46 -2.72 -7.65 3.47
C LEU A 46 -3.85 -7.63 2.44
N ARG A 47 -4.75 -8.63 2.44
CA ARG A 47 -5.91 -8.63 1.55
C ARG A 47 -6.89 -7.48 1.85
N HIS A 48 -7.10 -7.14 3.11
CA HIS A 48 -7.90 -5.95 3.47
C HIS A 48 -7.25 -4.64 3.01
N PHE A 49 -5.92 -4.60 2.98
CA PHE A 49 -5.18 -3.47 2.44
C PHE A 49 -5.32 -3.41 0.91
N ASP A 50 -5.13 -4.54 0.23
CA ASP A 50 -5.29 -4.69 -1.22
C ASP A 50 -6.68 -4.25 -1.72
N ILE A 51 -7.75 -4.71 -1.07
CA ILE A 51 -9.13 -4.27 -1.37
C ILE A 51 -9.28 -2.75 -1.19
N ALA A 52 -8.56 -2.15 -0.24
CA ALA A 52 -8.55 -0.70 -0.08
C ALA A 52 -7.83 -0.01 -1.25
N CYS A 53 -6.68 -0.52 -1.68
CA CYS A 53 -5.95 0.02 -2.83
C CYS A 53 -6.81 -0.02 -4.10
N ILE A 54 -7.41 -1.18 -4.41
CA ILE A 54 -8.31 -1.36 -5.55
C ILE A 54 -9.45 -0.34 -5.53
N LYS A 55 -10.11 -0.14 -4.37
CA LYS A 55 -11.21 0.82 -4.23
C LYS A 55 -10.78 2.27 -4.41
N ASN A 56 -9.55 2.61 -4.07
CA ASN A 56 -9.00 3.95 -4.19
C ASN A 56 -8.20 4.13 -5.50
N LYS A 57 -8.25 3.15 -6.42
CA LYS A 57 -7.50 3.16 -7.69
C LYS A 57 -5.98 3.34 -7.50
N ILE A 58 -5.45 2.87 -6.38
CA ILE A 58 -4.01 2.89 -6.09
C ILE A 58 -3.44 1.58 -6.65
N ASP A 59 -2.57 1.69 -7.64
CA ASP A 59 -1.90 0.54 -8.25
C ASP A 59 -0.71 0.13 -7.39
N VAL A 60 -0.67 -1.13 -6.98
CA VAL A 60 0.34 -1.65 -6.05
C VAL A 60 0.83 -3.03 -6.46
N SER A 61 2.12 -3.30 -6.26
CA SER A 61 2.72 -4.63 -6.32
C SER A 61 3.21 -5.08 -4.95
N TYR A 62 3.48 -6.38 -4.84
CA TYR A 62 3.92 -7.02 -3.61
C TYR A 62 5.26 -7.72 -3.81
N GLU A 63 6.29 -7.23 -3.11
CA GLU A 63 7.68 -7.65 -3.35
C GLU A 63 8.39 -8.08 -2.06
N LYS A 64 9.27 -9.08 -2.18
CA LYS A 64 10.15 -9.50 -1.09
C LYS A 64 11.51 -8.79 -1.19
N LEU A 65 11.58 -7.59 -0.63
CA LEU A 65 12.82 -6.85 -0.51
C LEU A 65 13.75 -7.39 0.61
N PRO A 66 15.08 -7.27 0.47
CA PRO A 66 16.05 -7.67 1.50
C PRO A 66 16.12 -6.63 2.63
N ILE A 67 15.02 -6.49 3.39
CA ILE A 67 14.90 -5.56 4.51
C ILE A 67 15.50 -6.18 5.77
N ARG A 68 16.46 -5.48 6.40
CA ARG A 68 16.98 -5.87 7.72
C ARG A 68 16.00 -5.44 8.82
N ASN A 69 15.73 -6.35 9.76
CA ASN A 69 14.87 -6.09 10.93
C ASN A 69 15.54 -5.14 11.93
N LYS A 70 15.64 -3.84 11.62
CA LYS A 70 16.14 -2.83 12.56
C LYS A 70 15.20 -2.59 13.75
N ILE A 71 13.93 -2.98 13.64
CA ILE A 71 12.85 -2.65 14.61
C ILE A 71 12.52 -3.86 15.52
N GLY A 72 13.29 -4.95 15.45
CA GLY A 72 13.02 -6.16 16.26
C GLY A 72 11.70 -6.86 15.93
N LYS A 73 11.15 -6.61 14.74
CA LYS A 73 9.91 -7.18 14.18
C LYS A 73 10.26 -8.04 12.99
N SER A 74 9.51 -9.08 12.69
CA SER A 74 9.82 -9.98 11.57
C SER A 74 9.29 -9.42 10.26
N TYR A 75 10.16 -9.18 9.28
CA TYR A 75 9.75 -8.76 7.94
C TYR A 75 8.86 -9.80 7.23
N PHE A 76 7.82 -9.33 6.55
CA PHE A 76 6.88 -10.18 5.80
C PHE A 76 6.91 -9.87 4.29
N ILE A 77 6.50 -8.66 3.88
CA ILE A 77 6.46 -8.25 2.47
C ILE A 77 6.48 -6.72 2.35
N THR A 78 6.87 -6.21 1.19
CA THR A 78 6.77 -4.79 0.84
C THR A 78 5.65 -4.60 -0.17
N VAL A 79 4.88 -3.54 0.02
CA VAL A 79 3.96 -3.01 -0.97
C VAL A 79 4.66 -1.85 -1.69
N VAL A 80 4.76 -1.95 -3.01
CA VAL A 80 5.32 -0.89 -3.87
C VAL A 80 4.17 -0.25 -4.62
N GLU A 81 4.10 1.07 -4.59
CA GLU A 81 3.08 1.85 -5.30
C GLU A 81 3.59 2.20 -6.70
N HIS A 82 2.79 1.95 -7.72
CA HIS A 82 3.08 2.36 -9.09
C HIS A 82 2.38 3.68 -9.36
N VAL A 83 3.14 4.78 -9.27
CA VAL A 83 2.65 6.10 -9.69
C VAL A 83 2.58 6.08 -11.22
N LYS A 84 1.37 6.06 -11.76
CA LYS A 84 1.18 6.36 -13.18
C LYS A 84 1.58 7.83 -13.38
N PRO A 85 2.44 8.16 -14.37
CA PRO A 85 2.68 9.55 -14.70
C PRO A 85 1.32 10.20 -14.99
N GLU A 86 1.05 11.30 -14.30
CA GLU A 86 -0.17 12.07 -14.52
C GLU A 86 -0.22 12.44 -16.00
N GLU A 87 -1.29 12.02 -16.69
CA GLU A 87 -1.65 12.66 -17.96
C GLU A 87 -2.02 14.09 -17.59
N GLU A 88 -1.05 15.00 -17.73
CA GLU A 88 -1.30 16.45 -17.76
C GLU A 88 -2.47 16.67 -18.71
N THR A 89 -3.58 17.13 -18.16
CA THR A 89 -4.81 17.35 -18.89
C THR A 89 -4.56 18.54 -19.83
N GLN A 90 -4.10 18.26 -21.05
CA GLN A 90 -3.91 19.24 -22.15
C GLN A 90 -5.26 19.75 -22.71
N GLU A 91 -6.28 19.91 -21.87
CA GLU A 91 -7.60 20.37 -22.30
C GLU A 91 -7.80 21.88 -22.11
N GLU A 92 -6.97 22.57 -21.33
CA GLU A 92 -7.08 24.04 -21.17
C GLU A 92 -6.40 24.86 -22.29
N ASN A 93 -5.48 24.28 -23.07
CA ASN A 93 -4.78 25.03 -24.12
C ASN A 93 -5.54 25.11 -25.46
N VAL A 94 -6.60 24.32 -25.66
CA VAL A 94 -7.37 24.34 -26.92
C VAL A 94 -8.41 25.47 -26.95
N THR A 95 -8.75 26.06 -25.80
CA THR A 95 -9.79 27.11 -25.73
C THR A 95 -9.25 28.53 -25.96
N LEU A 96 -7.97 28.80 -25.64
CA LEU A 96 -7.38 30.13 -25.75
C LEU A 96 -6.97 30.52 -27.18
N GLU A 97 -6.55 29.57 -28.02
CA GLU A 97 -6.17 29.88 -29.42
C GLU A 97 -7.39 30.15 -30.34
N LYS A 98 -8.60 29.81 -29.91
CA LYS A 98 -9.83 30.06 -30.67
C LYS A 98 -10.43 31.45 -30.45
N GLU A 99 -10.06 32.15 -29.38
CA GLU A 99 -10.54 33.51 -29.12
C GLU A 99 -9.63 34.58 -29.73
N GLU A 100 -8.31 34.35 -29.86
CA GLU A 100 -7.38 35.31 -30.48
C GLU A 100 -7.42 35.36 -32.03
N SER A 101 -8.23 34.52 -32.68
CA SER A 101 -8.37 34.50 -34.15
C SER A 101 -9.68 35.10 -34.67
N GLN A 102 -10.49 35.74 -33.81
CA GLN A 102 -11.76 36.37 -34.21
C GLN A 102 -11.80 37.91 -34.13
N ASP A 103 -10.72 38.56 -33.72
CA ASP A 103 -10.60 40.03 -33.80
C ASP A 103 -9.60 40.41 -34.91
N GLU A 104 -10.03 40.26 -36.17
CA GLU A 104 -9.54 41.03 -37.33
C GLU A 104 -10.15 42.45 -37.34
#